data_AF-A0ABD0XHZ4-F1
#
_entry.id   AF-A0ABD0XHZ4-F1
#
_cell.length_a   1.000
_cell.length_b   1.000
_cell.length_c   1.000
_cell.angle_alpha   90.00
_cell.angle_beta   90.00
_cell.angle_gamma   90.00
#
_symmetry.space_group_name_H-M   'P 1'
#
loop_
_entity.id
_entity.type
_entity.pdbx_description
1 polymer ?
#
loop_
_entity_poly.entity_id
_entity_poly.type
_entity_poly.pdbx_seq_one_letter_code
_entity_poly.pdbx_strand_id
1 'polypeptide(L)'
;MLADSRSVIFLQVFKRHNPATAEEQEMMENLFDALCSCLMLAANRDRFLRGEGLQLMNLMLREKKMSRTSALKVLDHGMMGPEGSDNCHKFVDILGLRTIFPLFMKTPKKMRKAGTVNKEHEEHVCSIIASCLRNLKAQQRTRLLSKFTENDCEKVDRLMELHFKYLEAVQQADKRIEGEKHEMVKRGEILDDVMEDEFYLRRLDAGLFVLQLICYIMVEISNSGISQLNQRVHQILNLRGGSVKVVRHIMREYAENIGDGKSEEFKESEQKRIMDLLENF
;
A
#
# COMPACT_ATOMS: atom_id res chain seq x y z
N MET A 1 -15.15 -20.41 -9.95
CA MET A 1 -14.56 -21.77 -9.95
C MET A 1 -13.06 -21.78 -10.28
N LEU A 2 -12.34 -20.64 -10.25
CA LEU A 2 -10.96 -20.53 -10.76
C LEU A 2 -9.86 -20.26 -9.70
N ALA A 3 -10.23 -19.92 -8.46
CA ALA A 3 -9.30 -19.88 -7.34
C ALA A 3 -9.12 -21.26 -6.70
N ASP A 4 -8.96 -22.28 -7.54
CA ASP A 4 -8.65 -23.61 -7.07
C ASP A 4 -7.14 -23.74 -6.97
N SER A 5 -6.67 -24.63 -6.10
CA SER A 5 -5.26 -24.84 -5.73
C SER A 5 -4.30 -24.95 -6.93
N ARG A 6 -4.82 -25.23 -8.12
CA ARG A 6 -4.13 -25.32 -9.42
C ARG A 6 -3.36 -24.05 -9.82
N SER A 7 -3.92 -22.84 -9.66
CA SER A 7 -3.21 -21.61 -10.08
C SER A 7 -1.96 -21.37 -9.22
N VAL A 8 -2.06 -21.63 -7.91
CA VAL A 8 -0.92 -21.59 -6.99
C VAL A 8 0.10 -22.68 -7.37
N ILE A 9 -0.34 -23.88 -7.75
CA ILE A 9 0.52 -24.98 -8.21
C ILE A 9 1.31 -24.59 -9.47
N PHE A 10 0.67 -23.99 -10.48
CA PHE A 10 1.38 -23.58 -11.70
C PHE A 10 2.43 -22.50 -11.44
N LEU A 11 2.12 -21.54 -10.56
CA LEU A 11 3.08 -20.52 -10.14
C LEU A 11 4.27 -21.11 -9.37
N GLN A 12 4.17 -22.29 -8.76
CA GLN A 12 5.30 -22.92 -8.08
C GLN A 12 6.49 -23.20 -9.00
N VAL A 13 6.28 -23.36 -10.31
CA VAL A 13 7.36 -23.60 -11.28
C VAL A 13 8.31 -22.39 -11.32
N PHE A 14 7.77 -21.18 -11.22
CA PHE A 14 8.51 -19.92 -11.30
C PHE A 14 9.05 -19.42 -9.96
N LYS A 15 8.99 -20.25 -8.90
CA LYS A 15 9.46 -19.85 -7.56
C LYS A 15 10.98 -19.74 -7.45
N ARG A 16 11.73 -20.52 -8.25
CA ARG A 16 13.20 -20.58 -8.22
C ARG A 16 13.86 -20.29 -9.58
N HIS A 17 13.09 -20.32 -10.66
CA HIS A 17 13.57 -20.15 -12.02
C HIS A 17 12.82 -19.02 -12.71
N ASN A 18 13.53 -18.26 -13.55
CA ASN A 18 12.88 -17.30 -14.45
C ASN A 18 12.27 -18.07 -15.63
N PRO A 19 11.21 -17.53 -16.27
CA PRO A 19 10.75 -18.00 -17.57
C PRO A 19 11.91 -18.09 -18.57
N ALA A 20 11.92 -19.15 -19.39
CA ALA A 20 12.95 -19.37 -20.40
C ALA A 20 12.68 -18.58 -21.69
N THR A 21 11.40 -18.31 -21.99
CA THR A 21 10.97 -17.57 -23.19
C THR A 21 10.06 -16.39 -22.84
N ALA A 22 9.84 -15.49 -23.81
CA ALA A 22 8.93 -14.37 -23.65
C ALA A 22 7.47 -14.83 -23.49
N GLU A 23 7.07 -15.89 -24.19
CA GLU A 23 5.74 -16.49 -24.08
C GLU A 23 5.51 -17.11 -22.70
N GLU A 24 6.53 -17.76 -22.12
CA GLU A 24 6.45 -18.25 -20.74
C GLU A 24 6.35 -17.10 -19.73
N GLN A 25 7.03 -15.97 -19.99
CA GLN A 25 6.92 -14.78 -19.15
C GLN A 25 5.52 -14.18 -19.22
N GLU A 26 4.95 -14.06 -20.42
CA GLU A 26 3.58 -13.58 -20.60
C GLU A 26 2.56 -14.50 -19.92
N MET A 27 2.70 -15.82 -20.08
CA MET A 27 1.89 -16.80 -19.36
C MET A 27 2.00 -16.64 -17.84
N MET A 28 3.22 -16.43 -17.32
CA MET A 28 3.44 -16.20 -15.89
C MET A 28 2.69 -14.95 -15.39
N GLU A 29 2.78 -13.82 -16.09
CA GLU A 29 2.06 -12.59 -15.72
C GLU A 29 0.53 -12.78 -15.81
N ASN A 30 0.03 -13.43 -16.85
CA ASN A 30 -1.39 -13.76 -16.99
C ASN A 30 -1.91 -14.60 -15.82
N LEU A 31 -1.10 -15.54 -15.30
CA LEU A 31 -1.46 -16.32 -14.12
C LEU A 31 -1.49 -15.46 -12.84
N PHE A 32 -0.57 -14.51 -12.70
CA PHE A 32 -0.57 -13.57 -11.57
C PHE A 32 -1.79 -12.64 -11.62
N ASP A 33 -2.16 -12.13 -12.78
CA ASP A 33 -3.33 -11.26 -12.95
C ASP A 33 -4.65 -12.03 -12.71
N ALA A 34 -4.74 -13.26 -13.20
CA ALA A 34 -5.87 -14.14 -12.90
C ALA A 34 -5.99 -14.43 -11.38
N LEU A 35 -4.86 -14.61 -10.69
CA LEU A 35 -4.83 -14.81 -9.25
C LEU A 35 -5.25 -13.55 -8.49
N CYS A 36 -4.76 -12.35 -8.88
CA CYS A 36 -5.18 -11.08 -8.29
C CYS A 36 -6.70 -10.87 -8.46
N SER A 37 -7.21 -11.14 -9.66
CA SER A 37 -8.65 -11.06 -9.97
C SER A 37 -9.47 -12.03 -9.12
N CYS A 38 -8.96 -13.25 -8.90
CA CYS A 38 -9.58 -14.22 -8.00
C CYS A 38 -9.63 -13.71 -6.55
N LEU A 39 -8.58 -13.05 -6.06
CA LEU A 39 -8.48 -12.55 -4.68
C LEU A 39 -9.42 -11.38 -4.39
N MET A 40 -9.98 -10.72 -5.41
CA MET A 40 -11.03 -9.71 -5.25
C MET A 40 -12.31 -10.30 -4.63
N LEU A 41 -12.57 -11.61 -4.81
CA LEU A 41 -13.66 -12.30 -4.14
C LEU A 41 -13.20 -12.79 -2.77
N ALA A 42 -13.84 -12.30 -1.70
CA ALA A 42 -13.47 -12.61 -0.31
C ALA A 42 -13.36 -14.12 -0.02
N ALA A 43 -14.25 -14.95 -0.57
CA ALA A 43 -14.23 -16.41 -0.40
C ALA A 43 -12.94 -17.08 -0.91
N ASN A 44 -12.20 -16.44 -1.82
CA ASN A 44 -10.96 -16.97 -2.36
C ASN A 44 -9.74 -16.67 -1.48
N ARG A 45 -9.83 -15.72 -0.54
CA ARG A 45 -8.71 -15.39 0.37
C ARG A 45 -8.40 -16.54 1.32
N ASP A 46 -9.44 -17.19 1.84
CA ASP A 46 -9.33 -18.39 2.67
C ASP A 46 -8.84 -19.62 1.88
N ARG A 47 -9.23 -19.75 0.59
CA ARG A 47 -8.66 -20.78 -0.30
C ARG A 47 -7.17 -20.55 -0.56
N PHE A 48 -6.79 -19.30 -0.82
CA PHE A 48 -5.39 -18.90 -1.01
C PHE A 48 -4.54 -19.18 0.24
N LEU A 49 -5.10 -18.91 1.43
CA LEU A 49 -4.48 -19.23 2.72
C LEU A 49 -4.22 -20.74 2.87
N ARG A 50 -5.26 -21.56 2.66
CA ARG A 50 -5.14 -23.03 2.73
C ARG A 50 -4.19 -23.61 1.69
N GLY A 51 -4.13 -23.00 0.51
CA GLY A 51 -3.24 -23.40 -0.59
C GLY A 51 -1.78 -22.99 -0.41
N GLU A 52 -1.37 -22.51 0.76
CA GLU A 52 -0.03 -22.00 1.05
C GLU A 52 0.42 -20.85 0.12
N GLY A 53 -0.53 -20.08 -0.42
CA GLY A 53 -0.26 -18.99 -1.33
C GLY A 53 0.67 -17.93 -0.71
N LEU A 54 0.47 -17.61 0.57
CA LEU A 54 1.33 -16.66 1.30
C LEU A 54 2.78 -17.16 1.40
N GLN A 55 2.98 -18.45 1.69
CA GLN A 55 4.30 -19.07 1.76
C GLN A 55 5.01 -18.98 0.41
N LEU A 56 4.29 -19.29 -0.68
CA LEU A 56 4.83 -19.22 -2.02
C LEU A 56 5.22 -17.79 -2.42
N MET A 57 4.34 -16.82 -2.21
CA MET A 57 4.64 -15.42 -2.53
C MET A 57 5.80 -14.89 -1.69
N ASN A 58 5.82 -15.20 -0.38
CA ASN A 58 6.91 -14.81 0.50
C ASN A 58 8.26 -15.43 0.07
N LEU A 59 8.25 -16.68 -0.42
CA LEU A 59 9.42 -17.32 -1.02
C LEU A 59 9.88 -16.58 -2.29
N MET A 60 8.96 -16.28 -3.22
CA MET A 60 9.27 -15.56 -4.47
C MET A 60 9.89 -14.18 -4.21
N LEU A 61 9.40 -13.45 -3.20
CA LEU A 61 10.00 -12.18 -2.79
C LEU A 61 11.46 -12.33 -2.35
N ARG A 62 11.76 -13.42 -1.63
CA ARG A 62 13.11 -13.73 -1.11
C ARG A 62 14.07 -14.23 -2.19
N GLU A 63 13.57 -14.95 -3.20
CA GLU A 63 14.36 -15.51 -4.31
C GLU A 63 14.82 -14.47 -5.34
N LYS A 64 14.22 -13.27 -5.29
CA LYS A 64 14.70 -12.08 -6.02
C LYS A 64 14.64 -12.22 -7.55
N LYS A 65 13.74 -13.05 -8.05
CA LYS A 65 13.53 -13.38 -9.47
C LYS A 65 12.51 -12.45 -10.14
N MET A 66 12.22 -12.67 -11.43
CA MET A 66 11.26 -11.88 -12.21
C MET A 66 9.85 -11.88 -11.59
N SER A 67 9.43 -13.01 -11.01
CA SER A 67 8.16 -13.18 -10.30
C SER A 67 8.00 -12.32 -9.04
N ARG A 68 9.05 -11.59 -8.59
CA ARG A 68 8.98 -10.79 -7.35
C ARG A 68 7.88 -9.73 -7.42
N THR A 69 7.83 -8.96 -8.50
CA THR A 69 6.92 -7.80 -8.60
C THR A 69 5.47 -8.28 -8.53
N SER A 70 5.13 -9.30 -9.29
CA SER A 70 3.80 -9.89 -9.35
C SER A 70 3.45 -10.63 -8.05
N ALA A 71 4.42 -11.26 -7.38
CA ALA A 71 4.21 -11.84 -6.05
C ALA A 71 3.91 -10.78 -4.98
N LEU A 72 4.52 -9.60 -5.07
CA LEU A 72 4.21 -8.47 -4.20
C LEU A 72 2.77 -7.99 -4.40
N LYS A 73 2.35 -7.84 -5.66
CA LYS A 73 0.96 -7.49 -6.04
C LYS A 73 -0.04 -8.51 -5.49
N VAL A 74 0.21 -9.81 -5.63
CA VAL A 74 -0.67 -10.86 -5.08
C VAL A 74 -0.79 -10.78 -3.56
N LEU A 75 0.31 -10.51 -2.85
CA LEU A 75 0.30 -10.34 -1.40
C LEU A 75 -0.58 -9.16 -0.98
N ASP A 76 -0.49 -8.05 -1.70
CA ASP A 76 -1.33 -6.87 -1.48
C ASP A 76 -2.82 -7.22 -1.59
N HIS A 77 -3.26 -7.77 -2.73
CA HIS A 77 -4.65 -8.21 -2.94
C HIS A 77 -5.13 -9.23 -1.89
N GLY A 78 -4.26 -10.15 -1.49
CA GLY A 78 -4.58 -11.19 -0.52
C GLY A 78 -4.78 -10.65 0.90
N MET A 79 -4.14 -9.54 1.27
CA MET A 79 -4.16 -8.98 2.62
C MET A 79 -5.05 -7.74 2.77
N MET A 80 -5.49 -7.15 1.66
CA MET A 80 -6.33 -5.96 1.63
C MET A 80 -7.70 -6.18 2.31
N GLY A 81 -8.14 -5.18 3.08
CA GLY A 81 -9.46 -5.14 3.73
C GLY A 81 -9.62 -6.08 4.93
N PRO A 82 -10.79 -6.09 5.60
CA PRO A 82 -11.06 -6.92 6.78
C PRO A 82 -11.03 -8.42 6.51
N GLU A 83 -11.60 -8.81 5.39
CA GLU A 83 -11.44 -10.10 4.69
C GLU A 83 -9.99 -10.62 4.55
N GLY A 84 -8.98 -9.75 4.57
CA GLY A 84 -7.56 -10.10 4.53
C GLY A 84 -6.94 -10.38 5.91
N SER A 85 -7.74 -10.34 6.99
CA SER A 85 -7.24 -10.42 8.38
C SER A 85 -6.44 -11.69 8.66
N ASP A 86 -6.97 -12.86 8.31
CA ASP A 86 -6.28 -14.14 8.55
C ASP A 86 -4.99 -14.24 7.73
N ASN A 87 -5.00 -13.68 6.52
CA ASN A 87 -3.82 -13.59 5.67
C ASN A 87 -2.73 -12.70 6.29
N CYS A 88 -3.11 -11.56 6.89
CA CYS A 88 -2.16 -10.70 7.61
C CYS A 88 -1.50 -11.43 8.78
N HIS A 89 -2.28 -12.13 9.61
CA HIS A 89 -1.76 -12.88 10.75
C HIS A 89 -0.81 -13.99 10.28
N LYS A 90 -1.24 -14.80 9.31
CA LYS A 90 -0.41 -15.86 8.74
C LYS A 90 0.87 -15.30 8.13
N PHE A 91 0.81 -14.17 7.44
CA PHE A 91 1.97 -13.50 6.85
C PHE A 91 3.05 -13.18 7.90
N VAL A 92 2.66 -12.68 9.08
CA VAL A 92 3.58 -12.45 10.20
C VAL A 92 4.16 -13.75 10.77
N ASP A 93 3.33 -14.80 10.87
CA ASP A 93 3.73 -16.10 11.39
C ASP A 93 4.78 -16.79 10.50
N ILE A 94 4.66 -16.64 9.17
CA ILE A 94 5.62 -17.18 8.19
C ILE A 94 6.83 -16.24 7.96
N LEU A 95 7.12 -15.36 8.91
CA LEU A 95 8.25 -14.41 8.87
C LEU A 95 8.16 -13.36 7.73
N GLY A 96 6.96 -13.04 7.25
CA GLY A 96 6.74 -12.05 6.20
C GLY A 96 7.31 -10.67 6.53
N LEU A 97 7.33 -10.28 7.81
CA LEU A 97 7.96 -9.03 8.26
C LEU A 97 9.47 -8.96 7.94
N ARG A 98 10.17 -10.09 7.96
CA ARG A 98 11.60 -10.15 7.57
C ARG A 98 11.78 -9.95 6.06
N THR A 99 10.75 -10.16 5.27
CA THR A 99 10.77 -10.02 3.81
C THR A 99 10.32 -8.64 3.35
N ILE A 100 9.23 -8.10 3.92
CA ILE A 100 8.63 -6.83 3.49
C ILE A 100 9.44 -5.61 3.91
N PHE A 101 10.00 -5.59 5.13
CA PHE A 101 10.72 -4.40 5.62
C PHE A 101 12.02 -4.10 4.86
N PRO A 102 12.81 -5.08 4.39
CA PRO A 102 13.88 -4.80 3.44
C PRO A 102 13.41 -4.14 2.13
N LEU A 103 12.22 -4.50 1.63
CA LEU A 103 11.63 -3.90 0.43
C LEU A 103 11.10 -2.48 0.69
N PHE A 104 10.64 -2.20 1.91
CA PHE A 104 10.26 -0.86 2.38
C PHE A 104 11.46 0.07 2.52
N MET A 105 12.56 -0.44 3.08
CA MET A 105 13.80 0.33 3.24
C MET A 105 14.49 0.63 1.91
N LYS A 106 14.34 -0.25 0.91
CA LYS A 106 15.05 -0.09 -0.36
C LYS A 106 14.28 -0.66 -1.55
N THR A 107 13.89 0.24 -2.44
CA THR A 107 13.31 -0.07 -3.75
C THR A 107 14.38 -0.73 -4.66
N PRO A 108 14.12 -1.93 -5.23
CA PRO A 108 15.11 -2.65 -6.04
C PRO A 108 15.55 -1.90 -7.32
N LYS A 109 16.86 -1.63 -7.47
CA LYS A 109 17.44 -0.79 -8.55
C LYS A 109 17.44 -1.38 -9.99
N LYS A 110 17.06 -2.66 -10.21
CA LYS A 110 17.27 -3.32 -11.52
C LYS A 110 16.16 -3.08 -12.56
N MET A 111 15.10 -2.35 -12.24
CA MET A 111 14.04 -1.99 -13.21
C MET A 111 14.38 -0.63 -13.83
N ARG A 112 15.23 -0.64 -14.86
CA ARG A 112 15.99 0.55 -15.32
C ARG A 112 15.24 1.47 -16.30
N LYS A 113 13.91 1.35 -16.42
CA LYS A 113 13.06 2.32 -17.14
C LYS A 113 11.80 2.61 -16.32
N ALA A 114 11.44 3.90 -16.29
CA ALA A 114 10.23 4.50 -15.75
C ALA A 114 10.12 4.60 -14.22
N GLY A 115 10.06 5.83 -13.70
CA GLY A 115 9.75 6.13 -12.29
C GLY A 115 8.44 5.49 -11.80
N THR A 116 7.55 5.11 -12.72
CA THR A 116 6.30 4.37 -12.48
C THR A 116 6.52 3.06 -11.73
N VAL A 117 7.54 2.27 -12.08
CA VAL A 117 7.79 0.97 -11.44
C VAL A 117 8.21 1.12 -9.97
N ASN A 118 8.96 2.19 -9.65
CA ASN A 118 9.34 2.45 -8.26
C ASN A 118 8.13 2.89 -7.42
N LYS A 119 7.20 3.63 -8.04
CA LYS A 119 5.94 4.04 -7.41
C LYS A 119 5.07 2.83 -7.09
N GLU A 120 4.81 1.96 -8.07
CA GLU A 120 4.04 0.73 -7.89
C GLU A 120 4.63 -0.18 -6.80
N HIS A 121 5.96 -0.33 -6.77
CA HIS A 121 6.62 -1.10 -5.70
C HIS A 121 6.38 -0.48 -4.32
N GLU A 122 6.60 0.83 -4.18
CA GLU A 122 6.40 1.53 -2.91
C GLU A 122 4.92 1.51 -2.49
N GLU A 123 3.99 1.60 -3.44
CA GLU A 123 2.55 1.48 -3.25
C GLU A 123 2.17 0.13 -2.65
N HIS A 124 2.51 -0.97 -3.30
CA HIS A 124 2.18 -2.31 -2.80
C HIS A 124 2.83 -2.58 -1.45
N VAL A 125 4.07 -2.14 -1.23
CA VAL A 125 4.72 -2.30 0.08
C VAL A 125 3.98 -1.52 1.17
N CYS A 126 3.62 -0.26 0.91
CA CYS A 126 2.87 0.55 1.87
C CYS A 126 1.47 -0.02 2.11
N SER A 127 0.78 -0.50 1.07
CA SER A 127 -0.54 -1.10 1.17
C SER A 127 -0.52 -2.38 2.02
N ILE A 128 0.51 -3.23 1.86
CA ILE A 128 0.70 -4.42 2.69
C ILE A 128 0.92 -4.02 4.17
N ILE A 129 1.76 -3.02 4.44
CA ILE A 129 2.03 -2.57 5.81
C ILE A 129 0.77 -1.94 6.43
N ALA A 130 0.05 -1.11 5.67
CA ALA A 130 -1.22 -0.52 6.07
C ALA A 130 -2.26 -1.60 6.39
N SER A 131 -2.41 -2.61 5.53
CA SER A 131 -3.31 -3.76 5.74
C SER A 131 -2.94 -4.52 7.02
N CYS A 132 -1.65 -4.72 7.28
CA CYS A 132 -1.20 -5.35 8.52
C CYS A 132 -1.49 -4.47 9.75
N LEU A 133 -1.27 -3.15 9.68
CA LEU A 133 -1.62 -2.24 10.78
C LEU A 133 -3.13 -2.21 11.04
N ARG A 134 -3.95 -2.27 9.99
CA ARG A 134 -5.41 -2.32 10.14
C ARG A 134 -5.89 -3.61 10.81
N ASN A 135 -5.34 -4.75 10.38
CA ASN A 135 -5.93 -6.06 10.67
C ASN A 135 -5.27 -6.80 11.84
N LEU A 136 -3.97 -6.61 12.09
CA LEU A 136 -3.25 -7.39 13.10
C LEU A 136 -3.66 -7.01 14.51
N LYS A 137 -3.80 -8.06 15.34
CA LYS A 137 -4.08 -7.96 16.78
C LYS A 137 -3.00 -8.68 17.60
N ALA A 138 -3.02 -8.46 18.91
CA ALA A 138 -2.20 -9.16 19.90
C ALA A 138 -0.71 -9.27 19.50
N GLN A 139 -0.13 -10.47 19.60
CA GLN A 139 1.31 -10.70 19.43
C GLN A 139 1.83 -10.32 18.04
N GLN A 140 1.06 -10.59 16.97
CA GLN A 140 1.45 -10.21 15.61
C GLN A 140 1.49 -8.69 15.44
N ARG A 141 0.54 -7.95 16.03
CA ARG A 141 0.57 -6.48 16.05
C ARG A 141 1.79 -5.96 16.80
N THR A 142 2.10 -6.51 17.98
CA THR A 142 3.30 -6.13 18.74
C THR A 142 4.58 -6.38 17.94
N ARG A 143 4.68 -7.50 17.22
CA ARG A 143 5.82 -7.82 16.35
C ARG A 143 5.94 -6.83 15.20
N LEU A 144 4.83 -6.40 14.58
CA LEU A 144 4.84 -5.36 13.55
C LEU A 144 5.30 -4.01 14.11
N LEU A 145 4.74 -3.55 15.23
CA LEU A 145 5.11 -2.28 15.84
C LEU A 145 6.58 -2.27 16.28
N SER A 146 7.11 -3.39 16.75
CA SER A 146 8.53 -3.54 17.10
C SER A 146 9.44 -3.31 15.88
N LYS A 147 8.99 -3.58 14.65
CA LYS A 147 9.78 -3.25 13.44
C LYS A 147 10.01 -1.75 13.29
N PHE A 148 9.07 -0.92 13.76
CA PHE A 148 9.18 0.54 13.70
C PHE A 148 10.05 1.14 14.80
N THR A 149 10.37 0.39 15.86
CA THR A 149 11.28 0.83 16.93
C THR A 149 12.72 0.32 16.75
N GLU A 150 12.96 -0.60 15.82
CA GLU A 150 14.30 -1.09 15.47
C GLU A 150 15.25 0.02 15.00
N ASN A 151 16.53 -0.10 15.36
CA ASN A 151 17.63 0.75 14.87
C ASN A 151 17.32 2.24 14.98
N ASP A 152 16.93 2.69 16.17
CA ASP A 152 16.55 4.09 16.44
C ASP A 152 15.43 4.60 15.52
N CYS A 153 14.39 3.79 15.36
CA CYS A 153 13.24 4.11 14.52
C CYS A 153 13.58 4.37 13.03
N GLU A 154 14.58 3.69 12.47
CA GLU A 154 14.97 3.87 11.05
C GLU A 154 13.80 3.68 10.05
N LYS A 155 12.79 2.89 10.42
CA LYS A 155 11.58 2.69 9.59
C LYS A 155 10.68 3.91 9.62
N VAL A 156 10.60 4.61 10.74
CA VAL A 156 9.91 5.90 10.83
C VAL A 156 10.66 6.94 9.97
N ASP A 157 11.99 6.95 10.03
CA ASP A 157 12.79 7.86 9.19
C ASP A 157 12.53 7.62 7.69
N ARG A 158 12.50 6.35 7.28
CA ARG A 158 12.15 5.97 5.90
C ARG A 158 10.71 6.34 5.55
N LEU A 159 9.76 6.15 6.46
CA LEU A 159 8.36 6.55 6.27
C LEU A 159 8.24 8.06 6.04
N MET A 160 8.96 8.85 6.82
CA MET A 160 8.98 10.31 6.69
C MET A 160 9.68 10.75 5.40
N GLU A 161 10.76 10.09 4.98
CA GLU A 161 11.40 10.33 3.68
C GLU A 161 10.41 10.15 2.52
N LEU A 162 9.67 9.04 2.54
CA LEU A 162 8.62 8.75 1.56
C LEU A 162 7.47 9.78 1.63
N HIS A 163 7.06 10.17 2.84
CA HIS A 163 6.04 11.21 3.03
C HIS A 163 6.40 12.50 2.32
N PHE A 164 7.60 13.05 2.57
CA PHE A 164 8.02 14.30 1.93
C PHE A 164 8.19 14.17 0.42
N LYS A 165 8.73 13.03 -0.05
CA LYS A 165 8.87 12.74 -1.49
C LYS A 165 7.52 12.82 -2.22
N TYR A 166 6.51 12.10 -1.72
CA TYR A 166 5.20 12.06 -2.36
C TYR A 166 4.36 13.31 -2.10
N LEU A 167 4.49 13.93 -0.92
CA LEU A 167 3.84 15.21 -0.61
C LEU A 167 4.30 16.29 -1.59
N GLU A 168 5.60 16.40 -1.85
CA GLU A 168 6.12 17.37 -2.82
C GLU A 168 5.59 17.10 -4.23
N ALA A 169 5.59 15.83 -4.68
CA ALA A 169 5.08 15.46 -6.00
C ALA A 169 3.60 15.81 -6.19
N VAL A 170 2.77 15.50 -5.19
CA VAL A 170 1.33 15.82 -5.19
C VAL A 170 1.10 17.33 -5.13
N GLN A 171 1.81 18.06 -4.27
CA GLN A 171 1.71 19.53 -4.22
C GLN A 171 2.10 20.21 -5.53
N GLN A 172 3.08 19.68 -6.25
CA GLN A 172 3.43 20.19 -7.58
C GLN A 172 2.32 19.91 -8.60
N ALA A 173 1.65 18.76 -8.51
CA ALA A 173 0.48 18.46 -9.35
C ALA A 173 -0.69 19.39 -9.01
N ASP A 174 -1.00 19.57 -7.73
CA ASP A 174 -2.07 20.46 -7.26
C ASP A 174 -1.85 21.91 -7.73
N LYS A 175 -0.60 22.42 -7.68
CA LYS A 175 -0.28 23.76 -8.20
C LYS A 175 -0.51 23.92 -9.70
N ARG A 176 -0.21 22.88 -10.49
CA ARG A 176 -0.47 22.88 -11.94
C ARG A 176 -1.97 22.86 -12.22
N ILE A 177 -2.70 21.98 -11.53
CA ILE A 177 -4.15 21.86 -11.61
C ILE A 177 -4.83 23.19 -11.26
N GLU A 178 -4.43 23.84 -10.17
CA GLU A 178 -5.01 25.11 -9.75
C GLU A 178 -4.75 26.24 -10.76
N GLY A 179 -3.55 26.27 -11.36
CA GLY A 179 -3.22 27.18 -12.45
C GLY A 179 -4.12 26.98 -13.67
N GLU A 180 -4.32 25.72 -14.08
CA GLU A 180 -5.21 25.36 -15.19
C GLU A 180 -6.66 25.74 -14.87
N LYS A 181 -7.18 25.38 -13.69
CA LYS A 181 -8.53 25.78 -13.24
C LYS A 181 -8.73 27.29 -13.34
N HIS A 182 -7.73 28.07 -12.91
CA HIS A 182 -7.79 29.53 -12.99
C HIS A 182 -7.82 30.05 -14.43
N GLU A 183 -7.11 29.42 -15.36
CA GLU A 183 -7.15 29.78 -16.79
C GLU A 183 -8.47 29.38 -17.44
N MET A 184 -9.04 28.22 -17.10
CA MET A 184 -10.33 27.75 -17.61
C MET A 184 -11.45 28.72 -17.22
N VAL A 185 -11.47 29.15 -15.95
CA VAL A 185 -12.41 30.16 -15.46
C VAL A 185 -12.27 31.48 -16.25
N LYS A 186 -11.04 31.91 -16.57
CA LYS A 186 -10.81 33.11 -17.41
C LYS A 186 -11.32 32.95 -18.84
N ARG A 187 -11.29 31.73 -19.40
CA ARG A 187 -11.83 31.41 -20.73
C ARG A 187 -13.35 31.20 -20.72
N GLY A 188 -13.99 31.22 -19.55
CA GLY A 188 -15.43 30.96 -19.41
C GLY A 188 -15.81 29.48 -19.54
N GLU A 189 -14.84 28.58 -19.36
CA GLU A 189 -15.06 27.13 -19.35
C GLU A 189 -15.69 26.72 -18.00
N ILE A 190 -16.72 25.85 -18.06
CA ILE A 190 -17.41 25.34 -16.86
C ILE A 190 -16.65 24.13 -16.36
N LEU A 191 -16.19 24.16 -15.10
CA LEU A 191 -15.64 23.00 -14.42
C LEU A 191 -16.76 21.98 -14.14
N ASP A 192 -16.77 20.85 -14.84
CA ASP A 192 -17.70 19.75 -14.67
C ASP A 192 -17.03 18.53 -14.00
N ASP A 193 -17.84 17.53 -13.66
CA ASP A 193 -17.40 16.32 -12.95
C ASP A 193 -16.33 15.55 -13.73
N VAL A 194 -16.38 15.56 -15.07
CA VAL A 194 -15.40 14.86 -15.93
C VAL A 194 -14.01 15.46 -15.77
N MET A 195 -13.93 16.79 -15.65
CA MET A 195 -12.65 17.45 -15.42
C MET A 195 -12.15 17.27 -13.98
N GLU A 196 -13.06 17.16 -13.00
CA GLU A 196 -12.66 16.78 -11.64
C GLU A 196 -12.04 15.38 -11.58
N ASP A 197 -12.62 14.40 -12.30
CA ASP A 197 -12.04 13.06 -12.46
C ASP A 197 -10.65 13.11 -13.11
N GLU A 198 -10.47 13.93 -14.15
CA GLU A 198 -9.16 14.09 -14.80
C GLU A 198 -8.11 14.68 -13.84
N PHE A 199 -8.49 15.70 -13.06
CA PHE A 199 -7.61 16.27 -12.04
C PHE A 199 -7.27 15.24 -10.95
N TYR A 200 -8.23 14.41 -10.55
CA TYR A 200 -8.00 13.34 -9.58
C TYR A 200 -7.04 12.27 -10.12
N LEU A 201 -7.20 11.83 -11.37
CA LEU A 201 -6.28 10.91 -12.04
C LEU A 201 -4.85 11.47 -12.09
N ARG A 202 -4.68 12.77 -12.36
CA ARG A 202 -3.36 13.42 -12.33
C ARG A 202 -2.72 13.44 -10.94
N ARG A 203 -3.52 13.54 -9.87
CA ARG A 203 -3.03 13.42 -8.49
C ARG A 203 -2.62 11.98 -8.16
N LEU A 204 -3.37 10.97 -8.64
CA LEU A 204 -2.98 9.56 -8.54
C LEU A 204 -1.67 9.26 -9.29
N ASP A 205 -1.50 9.85 -10.47
CA ASP A 205 -0.25 9.75 -11.24
C ASP A 205 0.95 10.33 -10.47
N ALA A 206 0.73 11.44 -9.76
CA ALA A 206 1.71 12.04 -8.85
C ALA A 206 1.97 11.24 -7.56
N GLY A 207 1.17 10.20 -7.28
CA GLY A 207 1.35 9.30 -6.15
C GLY A 207 0.48 9.61 -4.92
N LEU A 208 -0.69 10.25 -5.12
CA LEU A 208 -1.65 10.52 -4.04
C LEU A 208 -2.00 9.27 -3.23
N PHE A 209 -2.24 8.13 -3.87
CA PHE A 209 -2.61 6.91 -3.15
C PHE A 209 -1.48 6.40 -2.23
N VAL A 210 -0.23 6.41 -2.72
CA VAL A 210 0.93 6.05 -1.89
C VAL A 210 1.08 7.04 -0.72
N LEU A 211 0.88 8.33 -0.96
CA LEU A 211 0.89 9.36 0.08
C LEU A 211 -0.16 9.12 1.15
N GLN A 212 -1.39 8.79 0.76
CA GLN A 212 -2.49 8.46 1.68
C GLN A 212 -2.14 7.22 2.53
N LEU A 213 -1.60 6.16 1.93
CA LEU A 213 -1.14 4.97 2.66
C LEU A 213 -0.03 5.30 3.65
N ILE A 214 0.93 6.15 3.28
CA ILE A 214 2.00 6.62 4.16
C ILE A 214 1.41 7.41 5.34
N CYS A 215 0.49 8.33 5.07
CA CYS A 215 -0.22 9.09 6.11
C CYS A 215 -1.01 8.17 7.05
N TYR A 216 -1.67 7.15 6.51
CA TYR A 216 -2.40 6.17 7.30
C TYR A 216 -1.46 5.39 8.22
N ILE A 217 -0.31 4.92 7.70
CA ILE A 217 0.72 4.26 8.50
C ILE A 217 1.23 5.20 9.61
N MET A 218 1.54 6.46 9.30
CA MET A 218 2.02 7.46 10.28
C MET A 218 1.01 7.63 11.43
N VAL A 219 -0.27 7.77 11.09
CA VAL A 219 -1.35 7.94 12.07
C VAL A 219 -1.52 6.68 12.92
N GLU A 220 -1.57 5.48 12.32
CA GLU A 220 -1.70 4.21 13.04
C GLU A 220 -0.54 3.96 14.01
N ILE A 221 0.71 4.19 13.59
CA ILE A 221 1.87 3.94 14.48
C ILE A 221 1.97 4.98 15.61
N SER A 222 1.54 6.22 15.37
CA SER A 222 1.51 7.26 16.40
C SER A 222 0.44 6.98 17.47
N ASN A 223 -0.65 6.32 17.06
CA ASN A 223 -1.74 5.85 17.92
C ASN A 223 -1.48 4.47 18.56
N SER A 224 -0.28 3.91 18.43
CA SER A 224 0.04 2.57 18.94
C SER A 224 0.22 2.49 20.46
N GLY A 225 0.20 3.62 21.17
CA GLY A 225 0.56 3.72 22.59
C GLY A 225 2.08 3.71 22.85
N ILE A 226 2.91 3.63 21.80
CA ILE A 226 4.37 3.69 21.91
C ILE A 226 4.84 5.13 21.73
N SER A 227 5.18 5.79 22.85
CA SER A 227 5.59 7.20 22.86
C SER A 227 6.75 7.53 21.92
N GLN A 228 7.73 6.63 21.80
CA GLN A 228 8.89 6.78 20.92
C GLN A 228 8.48 6.99 19.45
N LEU A 229 7.49 6.25 18.96
CA LEU A 229 7.04 6.35 17.56
C LEU A 229 6.35 7.70 17.32
N ASN A 230 5.43 8.08 18.21
CA ASN A 230 4.73 9.36 18.13
C ASN A 230 5.70 10.55 18.18
N GLN A 231 6.65 10.52 19.13
CA GLN A 231 7.67 11.55 19.27
C GLN A 231 8.55 11.66 18.02
N ARG A 232 8.96 10.54 17.42
CA ARG A 232 9.81 10.56 16.22
C ARG A 232 9.10 11.15 15.01
N VAL A 233 7.83 10.79 14.78
CA VAL A 233 7.01 11.37 13.69
C VAL A 233 6.91 12.89 13.85
N HIS A 234 6.50 13.36 15.03
CA HIS A 234 6.36 14.79 15.32
C HIS A 234 7.69 15.54 15.26
N GLN A 235 8.78 14.95 15.75
CA GLN A 235 10.12 15.51 15.68
C GLN A 235 10.52 15.77 14.22
N ILE A 236 10.33 14.79 13.33
CA ILE A 236 10.73 14.93 11.93
C ILE A 236 9.83 15.92 11.18
N LEU A 237 8.51 15.93 11.44
CA LEU A 237 7.60 16.95 10.89
C LEU A 237 8.09 18.36 11.25
N ASN A 238 8.36 18.61 12.53
CA ASN A 238 8.82 19.92 12.99
C ASN A 238 10.17 20.32 12.39
N LEU A 239 11.13 19.40 12.28
CA LEU A 239 12.47 19.69 11.75
C LEU A 239 12.48 19.99 10.24
N ARG A 240 11.58 19.38 9.47
CA ARG A 240 11.52 19.54 8.00
C ARG A 240 10.43 20.50 7.53
N GLY A 241 9.80 21.24 8.45
CA GLY A 241 8.72 22.18 8.13
C GLY A 241 7.41 21.49 7.67
N GLY A 242 7.26 20.20 7.97
CA GLY A 242 6.02 19.46 7.78
C GLY A 242 4.94 19.91 8.77
N SER A 243 3.68 19.70 8.41
CA SER A 243 2.53 20.12 9.22
C SER A 243 1.60 18.95 9.50
N VAL A 244 1.32 18.72 10.78
CA VAL A 244 0.29 17.76 11.23
C VAL A 244 -1.06 18.06 10.58
N LYS A 245 -1.36 19.34 10.32
CA LYS A 245 -2.60 19.74 9.62
C LYS A 245 -2.68 19.20 8.20
N VAL A 246 -1.54 19.14 7.49
CA VAL A 246 -1.46 18.59 6.13
C VAL A 246 -1.73 17.09 6.15
N VAL A 247 -1.13 16.36 7.09
CA VAL A 247 -1.38 14.92 7.27
C VAL A 247 -2.86 14.67 7.58
N ARG A 248 -3.44 15.43 8.51
CA ARG A 248 -4.87 15.33 8.85
C ARG A 248 -5.79 15.64 7.66
N HIS A 249 -5.43 16.61 6.81
CA HIS A 249 -6.20 16.94 5.61
C HIS A 249 -6.20 15.77 4.61
N ILE A 250 -5.02 15.23 4.29
CA ILE A 250 -4.88 14.07 3.38
C ILE A 250 -5.66 12.86 3.91
N MET A 251 -5.64 12.64 5.22
CA MET A 251 -6.36 11.52 5.83
C MET A 251 -7.87 11.69 5.87
N ARG A 252 -8.39 12.92 5.93
CA ARG A 252 -9.83 13.19 5.79
C ARG A 252 -10.29 12.89 4.37
N GLU A 253 -9.55 13.36 3.37
CA GLU A 253 -9.81 13.04 1.97
C GLU A 253 -9.75 11.52 1.71
N TYR A 254 -8.78 10.83 2.32
CA TYR A 254 -8.70 9.37 2.25
C TYR A 254 -9.93 8.68 2.85
N ALA A 255 -10.42 9.16 4.00
CA ALA A 255 -11.62 8.61 4.64
C ALA A 255 -12.89 8.87 3.80
N GLU A 256 -13.03 10.04 3.19
CA GLU A 256 -14.17 10.38 2.33
C GLU A 256 -14.31 9.42 1.14
N ASN A 257 -13.19 8.95 0.60
CA ASN A 257 -13.14 8.06 -0.56
C ASN A 257 -13.03 6.56 -0.20
N ILE A 258 -13.09 6.18 1.07
CA ILE A 258 -12.91 4.78 1.48
C ILE A 258 -14.18 3.93 1.30
N GLY A 259 -13.98 2.66 0.95
CA GLY A 259 -15.05 1.66 0.95
C GLY A 259 -15.93 1.69 -0.28
N ASP A 260 -15.46 2.27 -1.39
CA ASP A 260 -16.15 2.16 -2.68
C ASP A 260 -16.38 0.68 -3.05
N GLY A 261 -17.58 0.36 -3.55
CA GLY A 261 -18.02 -1.01 -3.82
C GLY A 261 -18.37 -1.89 -2.59
N LYS A 262 -18.40 -1.34 -1.37
CA LYS A 262 -18.91 -2.01 -0.15
C LYS A 262 -20.23 -1.37 0.33
N SER A 263 -20.86 -1.94 1.37
CA SER A 263 -22.09 -1.39 1.95
C SER A 263 -21.87 -0.02 2.60
N GLU A 264 -22.91 0.81 2.65
CA GLU A 264 -22.85 2.12 3.33
C GLU A 264 -22.48 1.98 4.81
N GLU A 265 -23.01 0.97 5.51
CA GLU A 265 -22.63 0.66 6.89
C GLU A 265 -21.12 0.39 7.05
N PHE A 266 -20.50 -0.25 6.04
CA PHE A 266 -19.06 -0.50 6.04
C PHE A 266 -18.28 0.80 5.85
N LYS A 267 -18.73 1.66 4.92
CA LYS A 267 -18.12 2.96 4.66
C LYS A 267 -18.15 3.84 5.90
N GLU A 268 -19.31 4.00 6.52
CA GLU A 268 -19.49 4.80 7.74
C GLU A 268 -18.62 4.30 8.90
N SER A 269 -18.56 2.98 9.09
CA SER A 269 -17.75 2.35 10.13
C SER A 269 -16.25 2.59 9.92
N GLU A 270 -15.75 2.42 8.69
CA GLU A 270 -14.33 2.67 8.37
C GLU A 270 -13.98 4.16 8.44
N GLN A 271 -14.87 5.04 7.96
CA GLN A 271 -14.72 6.48 8.09
C GLN A 271 -14.57 6.86 9.56
N LYS A 272 -15.50 6.43 10.41
CA LYS A 272 -15.44 6.70 11.85
C LYS A 272 -14.13 6.21 12.46
N ARG A 273 -13.71 4.97 12.15
CA ARG A 273 -12.44 4.40 12.64
C ARG A 273 -11.23 5.25 12.27
N ILE A 274 -11.16 5.76 11.03
CA ILE A 274 -10.04 6.61 10.59
C ILE A 274 -10.11 7.98 11.27
N MET A 275 -11.30 8.55 11.43
CA MET A 275 -11.49 9.83 12.09
C MET A 275 -11.09 9.77 13.57
N ASP A 276 -11.45 8.71 14.29
CA ASP A 276 -11.05 8.49 15.69
C ASP A 276 -9.51 8.43 15.85
N LEU A 277 -8.79 7.88 14.86
CA LEU A 277 -7.33 7.88 14.85
C LEU A 277 -6.74 9.28 14.65
N LEU A 278 -7.43 10.16 13.90
CA LEU A 278 -6.98 11.54 13.65
C LEU A 278 -7.17 12.47 14.85
N GLU A 279 -8.13 12.19 15.73
CA GLU A 279 -8.34 12.97 16.95
C GLU A 279 -7.15 12.85 17.92
N ASN A 280 -6.55 11.67 17.94
CA ASN A 280 -5.45 11.30 18.83
C ASN A 280 -4.06 11.46 18.18
N PHE A 281 -4.00 11.85 16.90
CA PHE A 281 -2.77 12.07 16.13
C PHE A 281 -2.19 13.47 16.30
#